data_AF-A0A2V6TWT2-F1
#
_entry.id   AF-A0A2V6TWT2-F1
#
_cell.length_a   1.000
_cell.length_b   1.000
_cell.length_c   1.000
_cell.angle_alpha   90.00
_cell.angle_beta   90.00
_cell.angle_gamma   90.00
#
_symmetry.space_group_name_H-M   'P 1'
#
loop_
_entity.id
_entity.type
_entity.pdbx_description
1 polymer ?
#
loop_
_entity_poly.entity_id
_entity_poly.type
_entity_poly.pdbx_seq_one_letter_code
_entity_poly.pdbx_strand_id
1 'polypeptide(L)'
;MQASARELGWDRSTVTQRLKGLGFRALVDAGGDRDRAALELAGDPALARAVELKLREYHEHLLRSVAGFDSAEAAVAACRRRFKNLPDRHFRSLELLVRQKFSR
;
A
#
# COMPACT_ATOMS: atom_id res chain seq x y z
N MET A 1 16.29 -1.46 -2.03
CA MET A 1 15.57 -0.55 -2.96
C MET A 1 16.43 -0.05 -4.12
N GLN A 2 17.66 0.43 -3.91
CA GLN A 2 18.49 0.94 -5.03
C GLN A 2 18.96 -0.16 -6.01
N ALA A 3 19.25 -1.36 -5.50
CA ALA A 3 19.56 -2.53 -6.34
C ALA A 3 18.37 -2.91 -7.25
N SER A 4 17.18 -3.10 -6.68
CA SER A 4 15.94 -3.40 -7.43
C SER A 4 15.57 -2.32 -8.44
N ALA A 5 15.84 -1.05 -8.13
CA ALA A 5 15.62 0.07 -9.05
C ALA A 5 16.52 -0.03 -10.30
N ARG A 6 17.81 -0.35 -10.11
CA ARG A 6 18.75 -0.57 -11.22
C ARG A 6 18.36 -1.77 -12.07
N GLU A 7 18.01 -2.87 -11.43
CA GLU A 7 17.60 -4.12 -12.10
C GLU A 7 16.33 -3.93 -12.94
N LEU A 8 15.36 -3.17 -12.44
CA LEU A 8 14.10 -2.91 -13.13
C LEU A 8 14.15 -1.70 -14.09
N GLY A 9 15.28 -0.99 -14.17
CA GLY A 9 15.40 0.24 -14.95
C GLY A 9 14.45 1.36 -14.49
N TRP A 10 14.03 1.34 -13.22
CA TRP A 10 13.11 2.34 -12.65
C TRP A 10 13.83 3.24 -11.66
N ASP A 11 13.30 4.44 -11.43
CA ASP A 11 13.72 5.22 -10.28
C ASP A 11 13.25 4.57 -8.97
N ARG A 12 13.99 4.82 -7.88
CA ARG A 12 13.70 4.26 -6.55
C ARG A 12 12.27 4.59 -6.07
N SER A 13 11.76 5.78 -6.40
CA SER A 13 10.43 6.22 -5.96
C SER A 13 9.34 5.39 -6.64
N THR A 14 9.48 5.13 -7.94
CA THR A 14 8.57 4.28 -8.72
C THR A 14 8.54 2.86 -8.18
N VAL A 15 9.69 2.25 -7.90
CA VAL A 15 9.74 0.91 -7.28
C VAL A 15 9.00 0.92 -5.94
N THR A 16 9.27 1.90 -5.08
CA THR A 16 8.64 2.01 -3.76
C THR A 16 7.11 2.16 -3.87
N GLN A 17 6.64 2.99 -4.79
CA GLN A 17 5.20 3.22 -4.98
C GLN A 17 4.50 1.99 -5.55
N ARG A 18 5.13 1.29 -6.51
CA ARG A 18 4.60 0.02 -7.02
C ARG A 18 4.49 -1.05 -5.92
N LEU A 19 5.51 -1.20 -5.06
CA LEU A 19 5.44 -2.12 -3.93
C LEU A 19 4.34 -1.77 -2.93
N LYS A 20 4.17 -0.47 -2.61
CA LYS A 20 3.04 -0.02 -1.79
C LYS A 20 1.70 -0.37 -2.43
N GLY A 21 1.57 -0.17 -3.74
CA GLY A 21 0.35 -0.50 -4.49
C GLY A 21 0.01 -1.98 -4.47
N LEU A 22 1.01 -2.85 -4.62
CA LEU A 22 0.84 -4.30 -4.46
C LEU A 22 0.40 -4.65 -3.04
N GLY A 23 1.02 -4.03 -2.03
CA GLY A 23 0.66 -4.25 -0.63
C GLY A 23 -0.76 -3.79 -0.29
N PHE A 24 -1.18 -2.62 -0.77
CA PHE A 24 -2.55 -2.13 -0.58
C PHE A 24 -3.56 -3.05 -1.26
N ARG A 25 -3.26 -3.54 -2.47
CA ARG A 25 -4.13 -4.50 -3.15
C ARG A 25 -4.26 -5.79 -2.35
N ALA A 26 -3.14 -6.38 -1.92
CA ALA A 26 -3.15 -7.62 -1.13
C ALA A 26 -3.98 -7.48 0.16
N LEU A 27 -3.87 -6.34 0.86
CA LEU A 27 -4.67 -6.07 2.05
C LEU A 27 -6.17 -5.98 1.76
N VAL A 28 -6.57 -5.38 0.63
CA VAL A 28 -7.97 -5.30 0.22
C VAL A 28 -8.50 -6.68 -0.16
N ASP A 29 -7.75 -7.43 -0.97
CA ASP A 29 -8.14 -8.76 -1.46
C ASP A 29 -8.29 -9.76 -0.30
N ALA A 30 -7.44 -9.65 0.74
CA ALA A 30 -7.52 -10.46 1.95
C ALA A 30 -8.54 -9.96 2.99
N GLY A 31 -9.34 -8.93 2.68
CA GLY A 31 -10.32 -8.38 3.62
C GLY A 31 -9.71 -7.78 4.91
N GLY A 32 -8.45 -7.33 4.84
CA GLY A 32 -7.71 -6.79 5.98
C GLY A 32 -6.93 -7.83 6.79
N ASP A 33 -7.05 -9.12 6.48
CA ASP A 33 -6.22 -10.18 7.06
C ASP A 33 -4.77 -10.05 6.54
N ARG A 34 -3.87 -9.62 7.43
CA ARG A 34 -2.48 -9.32 7.06
C ARG A 34 -1.66 -10.57 6.88
N ASP A 35 -1.94 -11.63 7.63
CA ASP A 35 -1.19 -12.88 7.53
C ASP A 35 -1.53 -13.56 6.20
N ARG A 36 -2.81 -13.60 5.86
CA ARG A 36 -3.27 -14.06 4.55
C ARG A 36 -2.70 -13.22 3.41
N ALA A 37 -2.80 -11.89 3.49
CA ALA A 37 -2.25 -10.99 2.46
C ALA A 37 -0.74 -11.19 2.28
N ALA A 38 0.00 -11.43 3.37
CA ALA A 38 1.43 -11.64 3.33
C ALA A 38 1.81 -12.97 2.68
N LEU A 39 1.10 -14.06 3.02
CA LEU A 39 1.30 -15.38 2.41
C LEU A 39 1.03 -15.35 0.90
N GLU A 40 -0.09 -14.75 0.48
CA GLU A 40 -0.46 -14.65 -0.93
C GLU A 40 0.53 -13.77 -1.71
N LEU A 41 0.98 -12.65 -1.13
CA LEU A 41 1.90 -11.72 -1.80
C LEU A 41 3.35 -12.22 -1.82
N ALA A 42 3.79 -12.96 -0.81
CA ALA A 42 5.15 -13.44 -0.71
C ALA A 42 5.49 -14.47 -1.79
N GLY A 43 4.53 -15.31 -2.20
CA GLY A 43 4.73 -16.43 -3.11
C GLY A 43 5.57 -17.58 -2.52
N ASP A 44 6.45 -17.27 -1.56
CA ASP A 44 7.21 -18.20 -0.73
C ASP A 44 6.82 -18.00 0.75
N PRO A 45 6.29 -19.05 1.43
CA PRO A 45 5.95 -18.99 2.85
C PRO A 45 7.11 -18.57 3.76
N ALA A 46 8.36 -18.84 3.40
CA ALA A 46 9.52 -18.44 4.18
C ALA A 46 9.69 -16.91 4.24
N LEU A 47 9.16 -16.19 3.25
CA LEU A 47 9.19 -14.72 3.18
C LEU A 47 7.97 -14.06 3.81
N ALA A 48 6.93 -14.82 4.18
CA ALA A 48 5.65 -14.29 4.63
C ALA A 48 5.79 -13.32 5.81
N ARG A 49 6.64 -13.65 6.79
CA ARG A 49 6.88 -12.76 7.94
C ARG A 49 7.47 -11.41 7.53
N ALA A 50 8.43 -11.41 6.61
CA ALA A 50 9.05 -10.19 6.12
C ALA A 50 8.06 -9.33 5.32
N VAL A 51 7.20 -9.98 4.52
CA VAL A 51 6.14 -9.31 3.76
C VAL A 51 5.08 -8.73 4.69
N GLU A 52 4.62 -9.46 5.71
CA GLU A 52 3.65 -8.97 6.70
C GLU A 52 4.13 -7.67 7.36
N LEU A 53 5.40 -7.65 7.82
CA LEU A 53 5.99 -6.47 8.43
C LEU A 53 5.97 -5.27 7.48
N LYS A 54 6.24 -5.48 6.19
CA LYS A 54 6.15 -4.42 5.17
C LYS A 54 4.73 -3.99 4.86
N LEU A 55 3.77 -4.92 4.80
CA LEU A 55 2.36 -4.58 4.64
C LEU A 55 1.88 -3.71 5.79
N ARG A 56 2.25 -4.08 7.03
CA ARG A 56 1.95 -3.31 8.23
C ARG A 56 2.55 -1.90 8.15
N GLU A 57 3.83 -1.77 7.85
CA GLU A 57 4.49 -0.46 7.71
C GLU A 57 3.79 0.44 6.68
N TYR A 58 3.43 -0.12 5.52
CA TYR A 58 2.77 0.62 4.45
C TYR A 58 1.36 1.05 4.83
N HIS A 59 0.60 0.15 5.45
CA HIS A 59 -0.75 0.45 5.91
C HIS A 59 -0.74 1.51 7.02
N GLU A 60 0.12 1.37 8.04
CA GLU A 60 0.23 2.36 9.10
C GLU A 60 0.68 3.72 8.56
N HIS A 61 1.60 3.76 7.59
CA HIS A 61 1.99 5.01 6.96
C HIS A 61 0.80 5.64 6.21
N LEU A 62 -0.01 4.86 5.50
CA LEU A 62 -1.22 5.37 4.86
C LEU A 62 -2.15 5.98 5.92
N LEU A 63 -2.45 5.26 7.00
CA LEU A 63 -3.33 5.74 8.08
C LEU A 63 -2.80 7.03 8.72
N ARG A 64 -1.51 7.08 9.06
CA ARG A 64 -0.88 8.31 9.59
C ARG A 64 -0.97 9.48 8.61
N SER A 65 -0.86 9.21 7.31
CA SER A 65 -0.92 10.25 6.28
C SER A 65 -2.32 10.84 6.09
N VAL A 66 -3.37 10.14 6.54
CA VAL A 66 -4.76 10.58 6.43
C VAL A 66 -5.43 10.94 7.77
N ALA A 67 -4.73 10.76 8.88
CA ALA A 67 -5.31 10.92 10.22
C ALA A 67 -5.80 12.34 10.54
N GLY A 68 -5.30 13.36 9.86
CA GLY A 68 -5.64 14.77 10.10
C GLY A 68 -6.72 15.35 9.17
N PHE A 69 -7.43 14.52 8.39
CA PHE A 69 -8.53 14.98 7.55
C PHE A 69 -9.88 14.68 8.21
N ASP A 70 -10.86 15.54 7.96
CA ASP A 70 -12.20 15.43 8.54
C ASP A 70 -13.16 14.55 7.70
N SER A 71 -12.76 14.17 6.48
CA SER A 71 -13.56 13.33 5.60
C SER A 71 -12.72 12.39 4.74
N ALA A 72 -13.35 11.29 4.33
CA ALA A 72 -12.74 10.32 3.41
C ALA A 72 -12.37 10.98 2.07
N GLU A 73 -13.23 11.85 1.56
CA GLU A 73 -13.05 12.55 0.28
C GLU A 73 -11.82 13.46 0.33
N ALA A 74 -11.64 14.24 1.41
CA ALA A 74 -10.48 15.10 1.60
C ALA A 74 -9.19 14.27 1.71
N ALA A 75 -9.24 13.17 2.47
CA ALA A 75 -8.11 12.23 2.60
C ALA A 75 -7.73 11.57 1.27
N VAL A 76 -8.69 11.12 0.47
CA VAL A 76 -8.46 10.50 -0.84
C VAL A 76 -7.87 11.51 -1.82
N ALA A 77 -8.39 12.74 -1.87
CA ALA A 77 -7.84 13.81 -2.70
C ALA A 77 -6.38 14.15 -2.31
N ALA A 78 -6.08 14.18 -1.01
CA ALA A 78 -4.71 14.34 -0.53
C ALA A 78 -3.80 13.17 -0.93
N CYS A 79 -4.30 11.94 -0.88
CA CYS A 79 -3.56 10.76 -1.32
C CYS A 79 -3.22 10.79 -2.81
N ARG A 80 -4.10 11.29 -3.69
CA ARG A 80 -3.77 11.45 -5.13
C ARG A 80 -2.52 12.32 -5.35
N ARG A 81 -2.38 13.40 -4.57
CA ARG A 81 -1.20 14.28 -4.64
C ARG A 81 0.06 13.61 -4.07
N ARG A 82 -0.08 12.88 -2.96
CA ARG A 82 1.04 12.27 -2.22
C ARG A 82 1.57 10.99 -2.86
N PHE A 83 0.71 10.22 -3.51
CA PHE A 83 1.01 8.94 -4.15
C PHE A 83 0.98 9.07 -5.68
N LYS A 84 1.46 10.20 -6.24
CA LYS A 84 1.37 10.52 -7.68
C LYS A 84 1.98 9.51 -8.65
N ASN A 85 2.93 8.67 -8.18
CA ASN A 85 3.57 7.62 -9.00
C ASN A 85 2.97 6.22 -8.72
N LEU A 86 1.87 6.15 -7.97
CA LEU A 86 1.12 4.92 -7.76
C LEU A 86 0.25 4.65 -9.00
N PRO A 87 0.38 3.48 -9.65
CA PRO A 87 -0.47 3.16 -10.80
C PRO A 87 -1.96 3.20 -10.43
N ASP A 88 -2.81 3.75 -11.30
CA ASP A 88 -4.26 3.93 -11.06
C ASP A 88 -4.98 2.65 -10.59
N ARG A 89 -4.62 1.51 -11.18
CA ARG A 89 -5.16 0.18 -10.77
C ARG A 89 -4.93 -0.14 -9.29
N HIS A 90 -3.86 0.38 -8.68
CA HIS A 90 -3.55 0.22 -7.27
C HIS A 90 -4.08 1.38 -6.43
N PHE A 91 -4.35 2.53 -7.05
CA PHE A 91 -4.97 3.67 -6.37
C PHE A 91 -6.37 3.32 -5.85
N ARG A 92 -7.13 2.49 -6.58
CA ARG A 92 -8.44 2.00 -6.12
C ARG A 92 -8.34 1.27 -4.77
N SER A 93 -7.32 0.44 -4.57
CA SER A 93 -7.12 -0.27 -3.30
C SER A 93 -6.77 0.69 -2.17
N LEU A 94 -5.96 1.72 -2.45
CA LEU A 94 -5.68 2.79 -1.49
C LEU A 94 -6.97 3.52 -1.10
N GLU A 95 -7.80 3.90 -2.08
CA GLU A 95 -9.07 4.60 -1.84
C GLU A 95 -9.99 3.79 -0.91
N LEU A 96 -10.12 2.48 -1.16
CA LEU A 96 -10.92 1.59 -0.31
C LEU A 96 -10.41 1.55 1.13
N LEU A 97 -9.09 1.39 1.32
CA LEU A 97 -8.48 1.38 2.66
C LEU A 97 -8.68 2.71 3.40
N VAL A 98 -8.56 3.84 2.69
CA VAL A 98 -8.83 5.15 3.28
C VAL A 98 -10.29 5.25 3.69
N ARG A 99 -11.24 4.96 2.78
CA ARG A 99 -12.67 5.02 3.11
C ARG A 99 -13.05 4.12 4.29
N GLN A 100 -12.49 2.92 4.37
CA GLN A 100 -12.68 2.01 5.52
C GLN A 100 -12.22 2.60 6.85
N LYS A 101 -11.17 3.43 6.86
CA LYS A 101 -10.69 4.11 8.08
C LYS A 101 -11.69 5.16 8.59
N PHE A 102 -12.44 5.80 7.69
CA PHE A 102 -13.44 6.82 8.01
C PHE A 102 -14.83 6.25 8.28
N SER A 103 -15.10 5.01 7.86
CA SER A 103 -16.36 4.30 8.14
C SER A 103 -16.33 3.49 9.45
N ARG A 104 -15.22 3.56 10.20
CA ARG A 104 -15.03 2.93 11.50
C ARG A 104 -15.15 3.97 12.59
#